data_AF-W2SSR4-F1
#
_entry.id   AF-W2SSR4-F1
#
_cell.length_a   1.000
_cell.length_b   1.000
_cell.length_c   1.000
_cell.angle_alpha   90.00
_cell.angle_beta   90.00
_cell.angle_gamma   90.00
#
_symmetry.space_group_name_H-M   'P 1'
#
loop_
_entity.id
_entity.type
_entity.pdbx_description
1 polymer ?
#
loop_
_entity_poly.entity_id
_entity_poly.type
_entity_poly.pdbx_seq_one_letter_code
_entity_poly.pdbx_strand_id
1 'polypeptide(L)'
;MTAPILLTPNGNAGVKIRLTKKGINHVKTVGVRLLNEQISQLSGYSTQFTISQPGIEGYVNLNNVRVLQYNPPQVSVVNFLPPRYVVFGLENMDISLTGAFYGNGGPFQVDGFVDGSILGMTVALTAEFATTDDGLMRVQVPNCSTIISRSHFNINPQGPMGPVVKTLEVVA
;
A
#
# COMPACT_ATOMS: atom_id res chain seq x y z
N MET A 1 1.29 28.86 14.19
CA MET A 1 2.77 28.86 14.28
C MET A 1 3.27 27.43 14.11
N THR A 2 4.01 27.11 13.03
CA THR A 2 4.54 25.76 12.75
C THR A 2 6.01 25.67 13.18
N ALA A 3 6.33 24.74 14.09
CA ALA A 3 7.69 24.52 14.56
C ALA A 3 8.53 23.75 13.50
N PRO A 4 9.78 24.18 13.23
CA PRO A 4 10.68 23.45 12.35
C PRO A 4 11.23 22.19 13.03
N ILE A 5 11.48 21.13 12.25
CA ILE A 5 12.25 19.97 12.70
C ILE A 5 13.71 20.42 12.86
N LEU A 6 14.25 20.33 14.07
CA LEU A 6 15.66 20.60 14.40
C LEU A 6 16.39 19.26 14.53
N LEU A 7 17.37 19.02 13.65
CA LEU A 7 18.12 17.75 13.59
C LEU A 7 19.39 17.70 14.47
N THR A 8 19.53 18.61 15.45
CA THR A 8 20.72 18.65 16.31
C THR A 8 20.30 18.78 17.78
N PRO A 9 20.63 17.81 18.66
CA PRO A 9 20.07 17.79 20.01
C PRO A 9 20.59 18.87 20.95
N ASN A 10 21.87 19.28 20.92
CA ASN A 10 22.41 20.27 21.88
C ASN A 10 23.78 20.83 21.42
N GLY A 11 23.81 21.62 20.35
CA GLY A 11 25.04 22.25 19.90
C GLY A 11 24.79 23.43 18.98
N ASN A 12 25.65 24.45 19.06
CA ASN A 12 25.69 25.53 18.08
C ASN A 12 26.27 24.98 16.77
N ALA A 13 25.40 24.41 15.94
CA ALA A 13 25.79 23.96 14.61
C ALA A 13 26.33 25.15 13.79
N GLY A 14 27.48 24.97 13.14
CA GLY A 14 28.06 25.97 12.24
C GLY A 14 27.19 26.26 11.01
N VAL A 15 26.32 25.32 10.64
CA VAL A 15 25.31 25.47 9.59
C VAL A 15 23.98 24.89 10.07
N LYS A 16 22.87 25.60 9.83
CA LYS A 16 21.51 25.13 10.13
C LYS A 16 20.67 25.15 8.87
N ILE A 17 20.17 23.98 8.46
CA ILE A 17 19.23 23.84 7.34
C ILE A 17 17.82 23.81 7.92
N ARG A 18 16.94 24.70 7.42
CA ARG A 18 15.54 24.76 7.84
C ARG A 18 14.62 24.44 6.67
N LEU A 19 13.85 23.37 6.80
CA LEU A 19 12.80 23.06 5.84
C LEU A 19 11.54 23.89 6.15
N THR A 20 11.09 24.66 5.16
CA THR A 20 9.88 25.51 5.27
C THR A 20 8.65 24.76 4.77
N LYS A 21 7.44 25.28 5.08
CA LYS A 21 6.19 24.74 4.54
C LYS A 21 6.17 24.75 3.00
N LYS A 22 6.71 25.80 2.37
CA LYS A 22 6.86 25.88 0.90
C LYS A 22 7.82 24.81 0.38
N GLY A 23 8.96 24.63 1.05
CA GLY A 23 9.95 23.62 0.70
C GLY A 23 9.39 22.19 0.76
N ILE A 24 8.75 21.82 1.87
CA ILE A 24 8.16 20.47 2.00
C ILE A 24 6.99 20.26 1.04
N ASN A 25 6.20 21.29 0.72
CA ASN A 25 5.15 21.17 -0.29
C ASN A 25 5.73 20.87 -1.68
N HIS A 26 6.90 21.42 -2.02
CA HIS A 26 7.58 21.07 -3.26
C HIS A 26 8.10 19.63 -3.24
N VAL A 27 8.75 19.22 -2.14
CA VAL A 27 9.20 17.83 -1.93
C VAL A 27 8.03 16.85 -2.02
N LYS A 28 6.87 17.19 -1.45
CA LYS A 28 5.64 16.42 -1.55
C LYS A 28 5.24 16.19 -3.01
N THR A 29 5.21 17.23 -3.83
CA THR A 29 4.84 17.11 -5.25
C THR A 29 5.76 16.15 -6.00
N VAL A 30 7.08 16.23 -5.77
CA VAL A 30 8.05 15.31 -6.37
C VAL A 30 7.87 13.89 -5.83
N GLY A 31 7.67 13.74 -4.51
CA GLY A 31 7.46 12.45 -3.87
C GLY A 31 6.19 11.74 -4.36
N VAL A 32 5.07 12.47 -4.48
CA VAL A 32 3.81 11.95 -5.04
C VAL A 32 4.04 11.43 -6.45
N ARG A 33 4.79 12.18 -7.28
CA ARG A 33 5.10 11.75 -8.65
C ARG A 33 5.88 10.43 -8.67
N LEU A 34 6.96 10.33 -7.88
CA LEU A 34 7.75 9.11 -7.79
C LEU A 34 6.92 7.93 -7.28
N LEU A 35 6.08 8.15 -6.26
CA LEU A 35 5.18 7.12 -5.75
C LEU A 35 4.19 6.65 -6.81
N ASN A 36 3.60 7.57 -7.58
CA ASN A 36 2.69 7.21 -8.66
C ASN A 36 3.37 6.35 -9.73
N GLU A 37 4.60 6.71 -10.11
CA GLU A 37 5.41 5.94 -11.05
C GLU A 37 5.69 4.52 -10.52
N GLN A 38 6.11 4.40 -9.25
CA GLN A 38 6.39 3.09 -8.63
C GLN A 38 5.14 2.24 -8.42
N ILE A 39 4.05 2.80 -7.90
CA ILE A 39 2.80 2.06 -7.63
C ILE A 39 2.22 1.49 -8.92
N SER A 40 2.24 2.27 -10.01
CA SER A 40 1.73 1.82 -11.31
C SER A 40 2.48 0.61 -11.90
N GLN A 41 3.68 0.33 -11.40
CA GLN A 41 4.55 -0.75 -11.88
C GLN A 41 4.64 -1.94 -10.92
N LEU A 42 3.92 -1.89 -9.78
CA LEU A 42 3.96 -2.98 -8.79
C LEU A 42 3.49 -4.29 -9.42
N SER A 43 4.31 -5.32 -9.25
CA SER A 43 4.07 -6.65 -9.80
C SER A 43 4.84 -7.72 -9.02
N GLY A 44 4.47 -8.98 -9.22
CA GLY A 44 5.18 -10.15 -8.66
C GLY A 44 4.77 -10.52 -7.23
N TYR A 45 3.78 -9.85 -6.65
CA TYR A 45 3.29 -10.22 -5.31
C TYR A 45 2.62 -11.61 -5.36
N SER A 46 3.04 -12.49 -4.45
CA SER A 46 2.48 -13.84 -4.32
C SER A 46 2.36 -14.19 -2.83
N THR A 47 1.30 -14.89 -2.46
CA THR A 47 1.00 -15.25 -1.07
C THR A 47 0.16 -16.52 -1.01
N GLN A 48 0.19 -17.20 0.14
CA GLN A 48 -0.61 -18.39 0.42
C GLN A 48 -1.53 -18.13 1.61
N PHE A 49 -2.78 -18.53 1.48
CA PHE A 49 -3.79 -18.52 2.53
C PHE A 49 -4.25 -19.94 2.81
N THR A 50 -4.38 -20.31 4.08
CA THR A 50 -4.98 -21.59 4.46
C THR A 50 -6.50 -21.47 4.50
N ILE A 51 -7.18 -22.53 4.06
CA ILE A 51 -8.63 -22.69 4.19
C ILE A 51 -8.87 -23.76 5.25
N SER A 52 -9.61 -23.39 6.29
CA SER A 52 -10.09 -24.31 7.32
C SER A 52 -11.59 -24.07 7.51
N GLN A 53 -12.40 -24.70 6.67
CA GLN A 53 -13.85 -24.71 6.81
C GLN A 53 -14.30 -26.12 7.24
N PRO A 54 -15.43 -26.28 7.94
CA PRO A 54 -15.92 -27.60 8.36
C PRO A 54 -16.04 -28.56 7.15
N GLY A 55 -15.23 -29.62 7.13
CA GLY A 55 -15.21 -30.62 6.05
C GLY A 55 -14.30 -30.30 4.85
N ILE A 56 -13.63 -29.14 4.83
CA ILE A 56 -12.68 -28.76 3.77
C ILE A 56 -11.44 -28.13 4.43
N GLU A 57 -10.33 -28.86 4.37
CA GLU A 57 -8.99 -28.35 4.72
C GLU A 57 -8.17 -28.19 3.44
N GLY A 58 -7.45 -27.07 3.34
CA GLY A 58 -6.77 -26.73 2.11
C GLY A 58 -5.96 -25.44 2.17
N TYR A 59 -5.52 -25.00 1.00
CA TYR A 59 -4.82 -23.72 0.81
C TYR A 59 -5.17 -23.09 -0.54
N VAL A 60 -5.02 -21.77 -0.62
CA VAL A 60 -5.10 -20.99 -1.85
C VAL A 60 -3.82 -20.20 -2.00
N ASN A 61 -3.15 -20.42 -3.11
CA ASN A 61 -2.03 -19.60 -3.57
C ASN A 61 -2.56 -18.51 -4.49
N LEU A 62 -2.25 -17.27 -4.17
CA LEU A 62 -2.42 -16.14 -5.05
C LEU A 62 -1.04 -15.78 -5.62
N ASN A 63 -0.91 -15.80 -6.94
CA ASN A 63 0.37 -15.72 -7.64
C ASN A 63 0.39 -14.57 -8.63
N ASN A 64 1.57 -13.95 -8.76
CA ASN A 64 1.87 -12.96 -9.79
C ASN A 64 0.85 -11.81 -9.85
N VAL A 65 0.48 -11.29 -8.68
CA VAL A 65 -0.39 -10.12 -8.61
C VAL A 65 0.35 -8.91 -9.17
N ARG A 66 -0.31 -8.21 -10.08
CA ARG A 66 0.22 -7.00 -10.74
C ARG A 66 -0.84 -5.94 -10.91
N VAL A 67 -0.37 -4.70 -10.98
CA VAL A 67 -1.21 -3.54 -11.28
C VAL A 67 -1.52 -3.51 -12.77
N LEU A 68 -2.82 -3.40 -13.09
CA LEU A 68 -3.31 -3.18 -14.45
C LEU A 68 -3.51 -1.70 -14.73
N GLN A 69 -4.12 -1.00 -13.77
CA GLN A 69 -4.43 0.41 -13.88
C GLN A 69 -4.28 1.05 -12.51
N TYR A 70 -3.76 2.28 -12.48
CA TYR A 70 -3.61 3.07 -11.27
C TYR A 70 -4.09 4.50 -11.54
N ASN A 71 -5.02 4.98 -10.71
CA ASN A 71 -5.44 6.37 -10.69
C ASN A 71 -4.76 7.07 -9.51
N PRO A 72 -3.90 8.07 -9.77
CA PRO A 72 -3.23 8.86 -8.75
C PRO A 72 -4.17 9.49 -7.72
N PRO A 73 -3.66 9.84 -6.52
CA PRO A 73 -4.45 10.49 -5.48
C PRO A 73 -4.94 11.86 -5.95
N GLN A 74 -6.22 12.15 -5.68
CA GLN A 74 -6.80 13.45 -5.97
C GLN A 74 -6.35 14.53 -4.99
N VAL A 75 -6.07 14.13 -3.75
CA VAL A 75 -5.58 15.02 -2.70
C VAL A 75 -4.29 14.46 -2.13
N SER A 76 -3.29 15.34 -1.95
CA SER A 76 -2.07 15.02 -1.23
C SER A 76 -1.75 16.09 -0.21
N VAL A 77 -1.42 15.69 1.01
CA VAL A 77 -1.12 16.60 2.12
C VAL A 77 0.20 16.23 2.77
N VAL A 78 0.90 17.25 3.27
CA VAL A 78 2.11 17.06 4.06
C VAL A 78 2.11 18.00 5.25
N ASN A 79 2.28 17.47 6.46
CA ASN A 79 2.21 18.24 7.69
C ASN A 79 3.38 17.88 8.61
N PHE A 80 3.94 18.89 9.28
CA PHE A 80 4.92 18.69 10.32
C PHE A 80 4.22 18.42 11.63
N LEU A 81 4.58 17.32 12.29
CA LEU A 81 4.18 17.01 13.65
C LEU A 81 5.43 17.13 14.55
N PRO A 82 5.48 18.12 15.45
CA PRO A 82 6.59 18.25 16.37
C PRO A 82 6.76 16.99 17.25
N PRO A 83 7.99 16.66 17.67
CA PRO A 83 9.24 17.40 17.43
C PRO A 83 9.96 17.05 16.12
N ARG A 84 9.71 15.88 15.53
CA ARG A 84 10.52 15.35 14.41
C ARG A 84 9.78 14.47 13.40
N TYR A 85 8.46 14.64 13.32
CA TYR A 85 7.62 13.83 12.43
C TYR A 85 7.11 14.64 11.25
N VAL A 86 6.94 13.97 10.11
CA VAL A 86 6.20 14.45 8.95
C VAL A 86 5.11 13.45 8.63
N VAL A 87 3.88 13.92 8.58
CA VAL A 87 2.75 13.13 8.11
C VAL A 87 2.49 13.45 6.66
N PHE A 88 2.47 12.41 5.83
CA PHE A 88 2.17 12.48 4.42
C PHE A 88 0.89 11.69 4.16
N GLY A 89 -0.10 12.36 3.57
CA GLY A 89 -1.40 11.78 3.26
C GLY A 89 -1.67 11.81 1.77
N LEU A 90 -2.24 10.71 1.26
CA LEU A 90 -2.72 10.54 -0.10
C LEU A 90 -4.16 10.07 -0.03
N GLU A 91 -5.08 10.75 -0.71
CA GLU A 91 -6.51 10.43 -0.62
C GLU A 91 -7.10 10.14 -2.00
N ASN A 92 -8.09 9.25 -2.00
CA ASN A 92 -8.90 8.89 -3.15
C ASN A 92 -8.09 8.38 -4.35
N MET A 93 -7.26 7.35 -4.10
CA MET A 93 -6.54 6.60 -5.12
C MET A 93 -7.36 5.39 -5.56
N ASP A 94 -7.23 5.01 -6.83
CA ASP A 94 -7.80 3.76 -7.32
C ASP A 94 -6.71 2.86 -7.90
N ILE A 95 -6.84 1.56 -7.70
CA ILE A 95 -5.90 0.58 -8.24
C ILE A 95 -6.66 -0.65 -8.71
N SER A 96 -6.42 -1.03 -9.97
CA SER A 96 -6.91 -2.27 -10.55
C SER A 96 -5.78 -3.29 -10.60
N LEU A 97 -6.09 -4.51 -10.20
CA LEU A 97 -5.14 -5.60 -9.98
C LEU A 97 -5.59 -6.83 -10.77
N THR A 98 -4.63 -7.66 -11.15
CA THR A 98 -4.89 -9.02 -11.63
C THR A 98 -3.84 -9.98 -11.11
N GLY A 99 -4.20 -11.24 -10.96
CA GLY A 99 -3.31 -12.33 -10.61
C GLY A 99 -3.87 -13.67 -11.05
N ALA A 100 -3.08 -14.72 -10.86
CA ALA A 100 -3.53 -16.11 -10.99
C ALA A 100 -3.71 -16.69 -9.60
N PHE A 101 -4.65 -17.62 -9.43
CA PHE A 101 -4.80 -18.35 -8.18
C PHE A 101 -4.81 -19.86 -8.42
N TYR A 102 -4.39 -20.59 -7.38
CA TYR A 102 -4.48 -22.04 -7.32
C TYR A 102 -4.97 -22.43 -5.92
N GLY A 103 -6.14 -23.06 -5.86
CA GLY A 103 -6.75 -23.60 -4.66
C GLY A 103 -6.68 -25.12 -4.64
N ASN A 104 -6.38 -25.67 -3.47
CA ASN A 104 -6.41 -27.10 -3.18
C ASN A 104 -7.15 -27.31 -1.85
N GLY A 105 -8.19 -28.13 -1.85
CA GLY A 105 -8.94 -28.48 -0.64
C GLY A 105 -9.49 -29.89 -0.73
N GLY A 106 -8.89 -30.82 0.03
CA GLY A 106 -9.24 -32.25 -0.03
C GLY A 106 -9.13 -32.83 -1.47
N PRO A 107 -10.19 -33.44 -2.02
CA PRO A 107 -10.17 -33.99 -3.38
C PRO A 107 -10.33 -32.93 -4.49
N PHE A 108 -10.51 -31.65 -4.13
CA PHE A 108 -10.82 -30.58 -5.08
C PHE A 108 -9.60 -29.72 -5.37
N GLN A 109 -9.37 -29.45 -6.64
CA GLN A 109 -8.34 -28.54 -7.13
C GLN A 109 -8.97 -27.57 -8.12
N VAL A 110 -8.69 -26.28 -7.95
CA VAL A 110 -9.21 -25.22 -8.81
C VAL A 110 -8.11 -24.22 -9.07
N ASP A 111 -7.77 -24.02 -10.32
CA ASP A 111 -6.94 -22.92 -10.79
C ASP A 111 -7.80 -21.87 -11.49
N GLY A 112 -7.26 -20.66 -11.62
CA GLY A 112 -7.95 -19.60 -12.35
C GLY A 112 -7.26 -18.25 -12.26
N PHE A 113 -8.00 -17.23 -12.67
CA PHE A 113 -7.55 -15.85 -12.65
C PHE A 113 -8.43 -15.00 -11.75
N VAL A 114 -7.83 -14.02 -11.10
CA VAL A 114 -8.53 -12.99 -10.36
C VAL A 114 -8.22 -11.65 -10.98
N ASP A 115 -9.24 -10.84 -11.13
CA ASP A 115 -9.12 -9.43 -11.49
C ASP A 115 -10.00 -8.61 -10.56
N GLY A 116 -9.62 -7.37 -10.30
CA GLY A 116 -10.41 -6.54 -9.42
C GLY A 116 -9.89 -5.13 -9.29
N SER A 117 -10.62 -4.33 -8.54
CA SER A 117 -10.30 -2.93 -8.30
C SER A 117 -10.55 -2.56 -6.85
N ILE A 118 -9.62 -1.79 -6.31
CA ILE A 118 -9.74 -1.09 -5.04
C ILE A 118 -9.96 0.38 -5.39
N LEU A 119 -11.07 0.94 -4.92
CA LEU A 119 -11.52 2.29 -5.23
C LEU A 119 -11.56 3.15 -3.96
N GLY A 120 -11.16 4.41 -4.10
CA GLY A 120 -11.16 5.38 -3.00
C GLY A 120 -10.24 4.99 -1.86
N MET A 121 -9.03 4.53 -2.18
CA MET A 121 -7.97 4.20 -1.22
C MET A 121 -7.31 5.47 -0.70
N THR A 122 -7.17 5.56 0.62
CA THR A 122 -6.49 6.64 1.33
C THR A 122 -5.35 6.08 2.15
N VAL A 123 -4.16 6.68 2.04
CA VAL A 123 -2.94 6.25 2.73
C VAL A 123 -2.39 7.41 3.54
N ALA A 124 -2.08 7.14 4.81
CA ALA A 124 -1.41 8.07 5.71
C ALA A 124 -0.12 7.44 6.24
N LEU A 125 1.00 8.10 5.94
CA LEU A 125 2.36 7.71 6.31
C LEU A 125 2.91 8.71 7.31
N THR A 126 3.39 8.23 8.45
CA THR A 126 4.13 9.06 9.41
C THR A 126 5.60 8.73 9.30
N ALA A 127 6.40 9.70 8.86
CA ALA A 127 7.84 9.62 8.79
C ALA A 127 8.48 10.31 9.99
N GLU A 128 9.45 9.65 10.62
CA GLU A 128 10.29 10.18 11.69
C GLU A 128 11.68 10.50 11.14
N PHE A 129 12.17 11.69 11.46
CA PHE A 129 13.51 12.13 11.10
C PHE A 129 14.42 12.05 12.32
N ALA A 130 15.50 11.30 12.20
CA ALA A 130 16.53 11.15 13.21
C ALA A 130 17.92 11.36 12.59
N THR A 131 18.94 11.41 13.45
CA THR A 131 20.34 11.45 13.05
C THR A 131 21.00 10.18 13.54
N THR A 132 21.82 9.52 12.72
CA THR A 132 22.63 8.37 13.14
C THR A 132 23.83 8.84 13.97
N ASP A 133 24.51 7.91 14.63
CA ASP A 133 25.73 8.22 15.40
C ASP A 133 26.84 8.81 14.51
N ASP A 134 26.87 8.43 13.22
CA ASP A 134 27.79 8.97 12.21
C ASP A 134 27.39 10.36 11.67
N GLY A 135 26.31 10.97 12.19
CA GLY A 135 25.83 12.28 11.75
C GLY A 135 25.01 12.28 10.45
N LEU A 136 24.63 11.11 9.93
CA LEU A 136 23.78 11.00 8.73
C LEU A 136 22.29 11.15 9.09
N MET A 137 21.50 11.67 8.16
CA MET A 137 20.05 11.75 8.32
C MET A 137 19.42 10.37 8.12
N ARG A 138 18.64 9.93 9.10
CA ARG A 138 17.85 8.69 9.05
C ARG A 138 16.37 9.03 8.99
N VAL A 139 15.67 8.47 8.02
CA VAL A 139 14.20 8.57 7.91
C VAL A 139 13.60 7.19 8.16
N GLN A 140 12.64 7.11 9.07
CA GLN A 140 11.91 5.88 9.39
C GLN A 140 10.43 6.13 9.21
N VAL A 141 9.66 5.11 8.83
CA VAL A 141 8.20 5.21 8.73
C VAL A 141 7.59 4.32 9.83
N PRO A 142 7.49 4.80 11.08
CA PRO A 142 6.97 4.01 12.18
C PRO A 142 5.48 3.68 12.04
N ASN A 143 4.72 4.44 11.25
CA ASN A 143 3.30 4.21 11.06
C ASN A 143 2.91 4.40 9.60
N CYS A 144 2.21 3.42 9.05
CA CYS A 144 1.54 3.46 7.76
C CYS A 144 0.12 2.93 7.97
N SER A 145 -0.88 3.74 7.60
CA SER A 145 -2.28 3.38 7.67
C SER A 145 -2.91 3.51 6.30
N THR A 146 -3.76 2.55 5.95
CA THR A 146 -4.48 2.52 4.68
C THR A 146 -5.95 2.27 4.96
N ILE A 147 -6.80 3.07 4.34
CA ILE A 147 -8.26 2.93 4.38
C ILE A 147 -8.74 2.65 2.96
N ILE A 148 -9.55 1.61 2.80
CA ILE A 148 -10.12 1.21 1.52
C ILE A 148 -11.62 1.47 1.58
N SER A 149 -12.14 2.30 0.67
CA SER A 149 -13.56 2.62 0.62
C SER A 149 -14.38 1.51 -0.03
N ARG A 150 -13.92 0.99 -1.16
CA ARG A 150 -14.58 -0.11 -1.87
C ARG A 150 -13.54 -1.03 -2.50
N SER A 151 -13.78 -2.33 -2.46
CA SER A 151 -13.03 -3.32 -3.20
C SER A 151 -13.99 -4.26 -3.91
N HIS A 152 -13.71 -4.55 -5.17
CA HIS A 152 -14.45 -5.54 -5.96
C HIS A 152 -13.45 -6.45 -6.65
N PHE A 153 -13.61 -7.76 -6.45
CA PHE A 153 -12.78 -8.77 -7.09
C PHE A 153 -13.70 -9.78 -7.76
N ASN A 154 -13.34 -10.14 -8.98
CA ASN A 154 -13.99 -11.16 -9.78
C ASN A 154 -13.07 -12.37 -9.85
N ILE A 155 -13.60 -13.53 -9.49
CA ILE A 155 -12.85 -14.79 -9.53
C ILE A 155 -13.32 -15.56 -10.76
N ASN A 156 -12.38 -15.82 -11.67
CA ASN A 156 -12.62 -16.60 -12.88
C ASN A 156 -11.97 -17.98 -12.72
N PRO A 157 -12.65 -18.95 -12.06
CA PRO A 157 -12.16 -20.31 -11.93
C PRO A 157 -12.16 -21.02 -13.28
N GLN A 158 -11.14 -21.82 -13.53
CA GLN A 158 -10.99 -22.66 -14.70
C GLN A 158 -11.23 -24.14 -14.34
N GLY A 159 -11.47 -24.96 -15.36
CA GLY A 159 -11.69 -26.41 -15.19
C GLY A 159 -13.13 -26.82 -14.83
N PRO A 160 -13.37 -28.12 -14.64
CA PRO A 160 -14.71 -28.71 -14.49
C PRO A 160 -15.43 -28.27 -13.20
N MET A 161 -14.70 -27.68 -12.25
CA MET A 161 -15.22 -27.14 -11.00
C MET A 161 -15.58 -25.64 -11.06
N GLY A 162 -15.34 -24.97 -12.19
CA GLY A 162 -15.68 -23.56 -12.38
C GLY A 162 -17.14 -23.20 -12.05
N PRO A 163 -18.15 -24.04 -12.40
CA PRO A 163 -19.53 -23.78 -12.02
C PRO A 163 -19.81 -23.84 -10.51
N VAL A 164 -19.11 -24.71 -9.76
CA VAL A 164 -19.32 -24.89 -8.30
C VAL A 164 -18.80 -23.69 -7.52
N VAL A 165 -17.66 -23.13 -7.94
CA VAL A 165 -17.08 -21.95 -7.30
C VAL A 165 -17.93 -20.70 -7.56
N LYS A 166 -18.50 -20.55 -8.77
CA LYS A 166 -19.41 -19.43 -9.10
C LYS A 166 -20.73 -19.47 -8.32
N THR A 167 -21.22 -20.66 -7.94
CA THR A 167 -22.43 -20.75 -7.10
C THR A 167 -22.21 -20.32 -5.64
N LEU A 168 -20.97 -20.42 -5.13
CA LEU A 168 -20.64 -19.96 -3.78
C LEU A 168 -20.48 -18.43 -3.70
N GLU A 169 -20.19 -17.78 -4.83
CA GLU A 169 -20.06 -16.32 -4.96
C GLU A 169 -21.42 -15.59 -4.79
N VAL A 170 -22.55 -16.28 -4.96
CA VAL A 170 -23.91 -15.73 -4.84
C VAL A 170 -24.41 -15.67 -3.38
N VAL A 171 -23.74 -16.35 -2.45
CA VAL A 171 -24.23 -16.55 -1.06
C VAL A 171 -23.43 -15.73 -0.03
N ALA A 172 -22.46 -14.91 -0.46
CA ALA A 172 -21.66 -14.05 0.43
C ALA A 172 -22.11 -12.58 0.40
#